data_AF-A0A427AUF1-F1
#
_entry.id   AF-A0A427AUF1-F1
#
_cell.length_a   1.000
_cell.length_b   1.000
_cell.length_c   1.000
_cell.angle_alpha   90.00
_cell.angle_beta   90.00
_cell.angle_gamma   90.00
#
_symmetry.space_group_name_H-M   'P 1'
#
loop_
_entity.id
_entity.type
_entity.pdbx_description
1 polymer ?
#
loop_
_entity_poly.entity_id
_entity_poly.type
_entity_poly.pdbx_seq_one_letter_code
_entity_poly.pdbx_strand_id
1 'polypeptide(L)'
;MLGKLEGMKDVIEQVNRQFKDPDLTTFVCVCIPEFLSLYETERLVQELTKFEIDAHNIIINQVLFDEEAVESKLLKERIKMQQKYIDQFYLLYDDFHIMKLPLLPGEVCGVEALRTLSQHFVTPYKPSFTRGTVEEVQQRITTLRLQLEEAELELERLQKGKEEA
;
A
#
# COMPACT_ATOMS: atom_id res chain seq x y z
N MET A 1 11.06 -48.89 2.39
CA MET A 1 11.28 -47.62 1.67
C MET A 1 10.08 -47.22 0.82
N LEU A 2 9.37 -48.14 0.15
CA LEU A 2 8.17 -47.81 -0.65
C LEU A 2 7.04 -47.09 0.12
N GLY A 3 6.63 -47.58 1.30
CA GLY A 3 5.54 -46.93 2.06
C GLY A 3 5.85 -45.51 2.56
N LYS A 4 7.14 -45.12 2.67
CA LYS A 4 7.53 -43.73 2.97
C LYS A 4 7.41 -42.83 1.74
N LEU A 5 7.62 -43.37 0.53
CA LEU A 5 7.47 -42.65 -0.73
C LEU A 5 5.99 -42.45 -1.08
N GLU A 6 5.15 -43.47 -0.84
CA GLU A 6 3.69 -43.36 -1.00
C GLU A 6 3.10 -42.33 -0.03
N GLY A 7 3.44 -42.41 1.26
CA GLY A 7 2.96 -41.40 2.22
C GLY A 7 3.41 -39.97 1.91
N MET A 8 4.62 -39.79 1.34
CA MET A 8 5.10 -38.48 0.91
C MET A 8 4.34 -37.97 -0.31
N LYS A 9 3.98 -38.85 -1.24
CA LYS A 9 3.15 -38.51 -2.41
C LYS A 9 1.77 -38.01 -1.98
N ASP A 10 1.12 -38.69 -1.05
CA ASP A 10 -0.22 -38.30 -0.56
C ASP A 10 -0.19 -36.90 0.08
N VAL A 11 0.85 -36.61 0.88
CA VAL A 11 1.05 -35.28 1.48
C VAL A 11 1.27 -34.21 0.40
N ILE A 12 2.08 -34.49 -0.62
CA ILE A 12 2.32 -33.55 -1.74
C ILE A 12 1.02 -33.27 -2.49
N GLU A 13 0.22 -34.29 -2.79
CA GLU A 13 -1.07 -34.11 -3.47
C GLU A 13 -2.08 -33.33 -2.62
N GLN A 14 -2.06 -33.50 -1.30
CA GLN A 14 -2.89 -32.71 -0.39
C GLN A 14 -2.46 -31.24 -0.36
N VAL A 15 -1.16 -30.97 -0.22
CA VAL A 15 -0.61 -29.61 -0.20
C VAL A 15 -0.85 -28.91 -1.53
N ASN A 16 -0.67 -29.61 -2.66
CA ASN A 16 -0.94 -29.05 -3.99
C ASN A 16 -2.41 -28.65 -4.15
N ARG A 17 -3.35 -29.49 -3.68
CA ARG A 17 -4.77 -29.13 -3.66
C ARG A 17 -5.06 -27.86 -2.83
N GLN A 18 -4.41 -27.71 -1.67
CA GLN A 18 -4.59 -26.52 -0.83
C GLN A 18 -3.98 -25.26 -1.45
N PHE A 19 -2.84 -25.37 -2.14
CA PHE A 19 -2.24 -24.23 -2.84
C PHE A 19 -3.12 -23.68 -3.97
N LYS A 20 -3.94 -24.55 -4.57
CA LYS A 20 -4.84 -24.20 -5.67
C LYS A 20 -6.22 -23.73 -5.23
N ASP A 21 -6.50 -23.78 -3.92
CA ASP A 21 -7.77 -23.35 -3.36
C ASP A 21 -7.66 -21.86 -2.96
N PRO A 22 -8.31 -20.93 -3.68
CA PRO A 22 -8.23 -19.49 -3.41
C PRO A 22 -8.86 -19.09 -2.07
N ASP A 23 -9.75 -19.91 -1.51
CA ASP A 23 -10.36 -19.66 -0.20
C ASP A 23 -9.39 -20.05 0.95
N LEU A 24 -8.36 -20.86 0.66
CA LEU A 24 -7.37 -21.31 1.64
C LEU A 24 -6.01 -20.64 1.47
N THR A 25 -5.59 -20.38 0.23
CA THR A 25 -4.26 -19.85 -0.06
C THR A 25 -4.31 -18.71 -1.08
N THR A 26 -3.66 -17.60 -0.75
CA THR A 26 -3.42 -16.48 -1.67
C THR A 26 -1.98 -16.02 -1.56
N PHE A 27 -1.42 -15.54 -2.66
CA PHE A 27 -0.10 -14.95 -2.75
C PHE A 27 -0.22 -13.43 -2.82
N VAL A 28 0.54 -12.73 -1.96
CA VAL A 28 0.62 -11.27 -1.99
C VAL A 28 1.98 -10.86 -2.56
N CYS A 29 1.95 -10.28 -3.76
CA CYS A 29 3.15 -9.78 -4.43
C CYS A 29 3.59 -8.45 -3.81
N VAL A 30 4.87 -8.29 -3.48
CA VAL A 30 5.42 -7.02 -2.98
C VAL A 30 6.48 -6.52 -3.96
N CYS A 31 6.35 -5.27 -4.41
CA CYS A 31 7.22 -4.66 -5.40
C CYS A 31 7.52 -3.19 -5.06
N ILE A 32 8.42 -2.57 -5.82
CA ILE A 32 8.64 -1.12 -5.82
C ILE A 32 8.32 -0.56 -7.22
N PRO A 33 7.94 0.73 -7.35
CA PRO A 33 7.53 1.31 -8.63
C PRO A 33 8.74 1.64 -9.53
N GLU A 34 9.41 0.59 -10.01
CA GLU A 34 10.57 0.66 -10.90
C GLU A 34 10.50 -0.42 -11.98
N PHE A 35 11.21 -0.20 -13.10
CA PHE A 35 11.18 -1.09 -14.26
C PHE A 35 11.49 -2.56 -13.95
N LEU A 36 12.61 -2.83 -13.26
CA LEU A 36 13.02 -4.20 -12.97
C LEU A 36 12.03 -4.88 -12.02
N SER A 37 11.55 -4.16 -11.00
CA SER A 37 10.60 -4.71 -10.04
C SER A 37 9.24 -5.02 -10.66
N LEU A 38 8.77 -4.20 -11.62
CA LEU A 38 7.56 -4.48 -12.40
C LEU A 38 7.71 -5.77 -13.21
N TYR A 39 8.82 -5.92 -13.95
CA TYR A 39 9.07 -7.10 -14.79
C TYR A 39 9.24 -8.38 -13.98
N GLU A 40 9.94 -8.32 -12.84
CA GLU A 40 10.04 -9.43 -11.90
C GLU A 40 8.67 -9.85 -11.37
N THR A 41 7.82 -8.87 -11.01
CA THR A 41 6.46 -9.12 -10.51
C THR A 41 5.58 -9.76 -11.59
N GLU A 42 5.67 -9.29 -12.83
CA GLU A 42 4.95 -9.89 -13.96
C GLU A 42 5.32 -11.35 -14.17
N ARG A 43 6.62 -11.66 -14.17
CA ARG A 43 7.07 -13.05 -14.28
C ARG A 43 6.60 -13.90 -13.11
N LEU A 44 6.62 -13.37 -11.89
CA LEU A 44 6.13 -14.07 -10.70
C LEU A 44 4.63 -14.38 -10.80
N VAL A 45 3.80 -13.39 -11.16
CA VAL A 45 2.35 -13.58 -11.32
C VAL A 45 2.07 -14.62 -12.40
N GLN A 46 2.75 -14.55 -13.56
CA GLN A 46 2.60 -15.54 -14.62
C GLN A 46 2.97 -16.96 -14.17
N GLU A 47 4.02 -17.14 -13.36
CA GLU A 47 4.38 -18.45 -12.81
C GLU A 47 3.33 -18.95 -11.81
N LEU A 48 2.83 -18.10 -10.92
CA LEU A 48 1.78 -18.47 -9.96
C LEU A 48 0.50 -18.90 -10.67
N THR A 49 0.09 -18.19 -11.72
CA THR A 49 -1.05 -18.55 -12.55
C THR A 49 -0.88 -19.92 -13.22
N LYS A 50 0.33 -20.27 -13.70
CA LYS A 50 0.60 -21.61 -14.28
C LYS A 50 0.41 -22.73 -13.26
N PHE A 51 0.66 -22.46 -11.98
CA PHE A 51 0.44 -23.40 -10.89
C PHE A 51 -0.98 -23.33 -10.29
N GLU A 52 -1.85 -22.50 -10.86
CA GLU A 52 -3.22 -22.25 -10.37
C GLU A 52 -3.26 -21.74 -8.93
N ILE A 53 -2.24 -20.97 -8.53
CA ILE A 53 -2.16 -20.32 -7.21
C ILE A 53 -2.77 -18.91 -7.32
N ASP A 54 -3.68 -18.59 -6.41
CA ASP A 54 -4.30 -17.26 -6.32
C ASP A 54 -3.25 -16.18 -6.01
N ALA A 55 -3.25 -15.08 -6.75
CA ALA A 55 -2.25 -14.01 -6.61
C ALA A 55 -2.81 -12.60 -6.86
N HIS A 56 -4.10 -12.36 -6.57
CA HIS A 56 -4.80 -11.12 -6.94
C HIS A 56 -4.47 -9.89 -6.06
N ASN A 57 -3.39 -9.94 -5.27
CA ASN A 57 -3.01 -8.87 -4.34
C ASN A 57 -1.58 -8.39 -4.61
N ILE A 58 -1.41 -7.10 -4.88
CA ILE A 58 -0.11 -6.46 -5.11
C ILE A 58 0.08 -5.29 -4.13
N ILE A 59 1.22 -5.27 -3.46
CA ILE A 59 1.68 -4.15 -2.63
C ILE A 59 2.82 -3.46 -3.36
N ILE A 60 2.62 -2.20 -3.74
CA ILE A 60 3.65 -1.30 -4.23
C ILE A 60 4.21 -0.54 -3.03
N ASN A 61 5.41 -0.93 -2.59
CA ASN A 61 6.12 -0.35 -1.46
C ASN A 61 7.04 0.80 -1.87
N GLN A 62 7.50 1.58 -0.90
CA GLN A 62 8.45 2.69 -1.07
C GLN A 62 7.96 3.75 -2.08
N VAL A 63 6.65 4.00 -2.07
CA VAL A 63 6.04 5.04 -2.89
C VAL A 63 6.35 6.40 -2.28
N LEU A 64 6.95 7.27 -3.09
CA LEU A 64 7.17 8.66 -2.73
C LEU A 64 5.89 9.45 -3.01
N PHE A 65 5.41 10.13 -1.97
CA PHE A 65 4.28 11.05 -2.08
C PHE A 65 4.80 12.49 -2.08
N ASP A 66 4.13 13.37 -2.83
CA ASP A 66 4.47 14.81 -2.91
C ASP A 66 3.84 15.55 -1.73
N GLU A 67 4.40 15.35 -0.53
CA GLU A 67 3.84 15.84 0.73
C GLU A 67 4.40 17.18 1.18
N GLU A 68 5.60 17.52 0.71
CA GLU A 68 6.31 18.69 1.18
C GLU A 68 6.24 19.81 0.13
N ALA A 69 6.09 21.05 0.61
CA ALA A 69 6.30 22.25 -0.20
C ALA A 69 7.77 22.42 -0.66
N VAL A 70 8.63 21.43 -0.37
CA VAL A 70 10.04 21.43 -0.72
C VAL A 70 10.21 21.25 -2.22
N GLU A 71 10.77 22.28 -2.85
CA GLU A 71 11.08 22.31 -4.28
C GLU A 71 12.38 21.56 -4.57
N SER A 72 12.35 20.22 -4.50
CA SER A 72 13.46 19.37 -4.93
C SER A 72 13.25 18.82 -6.35
N LYS A 73 14.09 19.23 -7.30
CA LYS A 73 14.04 18.73 -8.68
C LYS A 73 14.22 17.21 -8.76
N LEU A 74 15.18 16.66 -8.00
CA LEU A 74 15.47 15.22 -8.02
C LEU A 74 14.29 14.41 -7.46
N LEU A 75 13.68 14.88 -6.38
CA LEU A 75 12.51 14.22 -5.78
C LEU A 75 11.33 14.22 -6.76
N LYS A 76 11.06 15.36 -7.41
CA LYS A 76 9.99 15.48 -8.40
C LYS A 76 10.17 14.55 -9.59
N GLU A 77 11.39 14.48 -10.15
CA GLU A 77 11.68 13.54 -11.23
C GLU A 77 11.53 12.08 -10.77
N ARG A 78 11.92 11.77 -9.52
CA ARG A 78 11.75 10.43 -8.95
C ARG A 78 10.28 10.07 -8.76
N ILE A 79 9.46 10.96 -8.21
CA ILE A 79 8.00 10.76 -8.07
C ILE A 79 7.35 10.55 -9.44
N LYS A 80 7.69 11.40 -10.43
CA LYS A 80 7.18 11.27 -11.80
C LYS A 80 7.56 9.94 -12.44
N MET A 81 8.80 9.48 -12.21
CA MET A 81 9.25 8.16 -12.67
C MET A 81 8.45 7.04 -11.99
N GLN A 82 8.24 7.10 -10.67
CA GLN A 82 7.44 6.10 -9.96
C GLN A 82 5.98 6.09 -10.46
N GLN A 83 5.37 7.25 -10.64
CA GLN A 83 3.98 7.38 -11.11
C GLN A 83 3.79 6.69 -12.47
N LYS A 84 4.73 6.84 -13.41
CA LYS A 84 4.71 6.12 -14.69
C LYS A 84 4.58 4.59 -14.50
N TYR A 85 5.30 4.01 -13.55
CA TYR A 85 5.24 2.56 -13.30
C TYR A 85 4.01 2.16 -12.50
N ILE A 86 3.55 2.99 -11.58
CA ILE A 86 2.27 2.79 -10.87
C ILE A 86 1.12 2.75 -11.86
N ASP A 87 1.08 3.67 -12.83
CA ASP A 87 0.05 3.69 -13.89
C ASP A 87 0.11 2.41 -14.73
N GLN A 88 1.31 1.89 -15.01
CA GLN A 88 1.48 0.62 -15.71
C GLN A 88 0.98 -0.57 -14.88
N PHE A 89 1.20 -0.59 -13.56
CA PHE A 89 0.62 -1.62 -12.69
C PHE A 89 -0.91 -1.61 -12.76
N TYR A 90 -1.53 -0.44 -12.66
CA TYR A 90 -3.01 -0.33 -12.75
C TYR A 90 -3.56 -0.69 -14.13
N LEU A 91 -2.78 -0.50 -15.20
CA LEU A 91 -3.18 -0.93 -16.54
C LEU A 91 -3.07 -2.44 -16.75
N LEU A 92 -2.04 -3.06 -16.18
CA LEU A 92 -1.75 -4.50 -16.36
C LEU A 92 -2.56 -5.40 -15.42
N TYR A 93 -2.96 -4.87 -14.26
CA TYR A 93 -3.61 -5.63 -13.18
C TYR A 93 -4.85 -4.87 -12.69
N ASP A 94 -5.76 -4.52 -13.60
CA ASP A 94 -6.97 -3.75 -13.31
C ASP A 94 -7.99 -4.52 -12.44
N ASP A 95 -7.92 -5.85 -12.47
CA ASP A 95 -8.69 -6.79 -11.64
C ASP A 95 -8.02 -7.14 -10.30
N PHE A 96 -6.81 -6.63 -10.03
CA PHE A 96 -6.09 -6.92 -8.79
C PHE A 96 -6.35 -5.86 -7.73
N HIS A 97 -6.25 -6.29 -6.47
CA HIS A 97 -6.15 -5.36 -5.35
C HIS A 97 -4.72 -4.79 -5.26
N ILE A 98 -4.55 -3.57 -5.75
CA ILE A 98 -3.28 -2.82 -5.67
C ILE A 98 -3.29 -1.87 -4.47
N MET A 99 -2.40 -2.13 -3.52
CA MET A 99 -2.14 -1.28 -2.36
C MET A 99 -0.82 -0.52 -2.51
N LYS A 100 -0.80 0.76 -2.12
CA LYS A 100 0.41 1.60 -2.12
C LYS A 100 0.86 1.86 -0.68
N LEU A 101 2.12 1.58 -0.38
CA LEU A 101 2.74 1.91 0.91
C LEU A 101 3.78 3.03 0.74
N PRO A 102 3.80 4.02 1.63
CA PRO A 102 4.74 5.13 1.55
C PRO A 102 6.18 4.69 1.83
N LEU A 103 7.13 5.40 1.22
CA LEU A 103 8.50 5.37 1.69
C LEU A 103 8.59 6.07 3.06
N LEU A 104 9.03 5.33 4.07
CA LEU A 104 9.27 5.87 5.41
C LEU A 104 10.70 6.44 5.51
N PRO A 105 10.94 7.46 6.35
CA PRO A 105 12.24 8.15 6.45
C PRO A 105 13.35 7.30 7.07
N GLY A 106 13.03 6.15 7.65
CA GLY A 106 13.99 5.23 8.26
C GLY A 106 13.55 3.78 8.13
N GLU A 107 14.42 2.87 8.56
CA GLU A 107 14.15 1.44 8.54
C GLU A 107 13.00 1.07 9.47
N VAL A 108 12.13 0.14 9.01
CA VAL A 108 11.03 -0.39 9.80
C VAL A 108 11.54 -1.56 10.64
N CYS A 109 12.06 -1.24 11.83
CA CYS A 109 12.64 -2.21 12.75
C CYS A 109 11.95 -2.17 14.12
N GLY A 110 11.68 -3.34 14.69
CA GLY A 110 11.01 -3.48 15.99
C GLY A 110 9.49 -3.46 15.90
N VAL A 111 8.85 -3.93 16.97
CA VAL A 111 7.40 -4.17 17.03
C VAL A 111 6.59 -2.89 16.83
N GLU A 112 7.02 -1.77 17.39
CA GLU A 112 6.30 -0.49 17.27
C GLU A 112 6.33 0.05 15.84
N ALA A 113 7.49 0.01 15.17
CA ALA A 113 7.58 0.45 13.77
C ALA A 113 6.71 -0.42 12.84
N LEU A 114 6.72 -1.74 13.05
CA LEU A 114 5.85 -2.66 12.31
C LEU A 114 4.37 -2.41 12.58
N ARG A 115 3.99 -2.06 13.82
CA ARG A 115 2.61 -1.71 14.19
C ARG A 115 2.17 -0.41 13.52
N THR A 116 3.05 0.58 13.42
CA THR A 116 2.75 1.82 12.69
C THR A 116 2.58 1.55 11.20
N LEU A 117 3.50 0.79 10.58
CA LEU A 117 3.40 0.43 9.17
C LEU A 117 2.13 -0.39 8.88
N SER A 118 1.73 -1.31 9.77
CA SER A 118 0.57 -2.18 9.56
C SER A 118 -0.76 -1.42 9.49
N GLN A 119 -0.85 -0.23 10.09
CA GLN A 119 -2.04 0.63 9.98
C GLN A 119 -2.33 1.03 8.52
N HIS A 120 -1.28 1.18 7.70
CA HIS A 120 -1.42 1.52 6.28
C HIS A 120 -2.00 0.40 5.42
N PHE A 121 -2.02 -0.85 5.92
CA PHE A 121 -2.66 -1.97 5.25
C PHE A 121 -4.18 -1.99 5.46
N VAL A 122 -4.67 -1.38 6.54
CA VAL A 122 -6.10 -1.29 6.84
C VAL A 122 -6.68 0.00 6.31
N THR A 123 -5.94 1.11 6.48
CA THR A 123 -6.35 2.44 6.01
C THR A 123 -5.35 2.92 4.96
N PRO A 124 -5.75 3.07 3.69
CA PRO A 124 -4.86 3.55 2.65
C PRO A 124 -4.17 4.85 3.05
N TYR A 125 -2.85 4.91 2.83
CA TYR A 125 -2.07 6.09 3.11
C TYR A 125 -2.63 7.31 2.36
N LYS A 126 -2.90 8.38 3.09
CA LYS A 126 -3.36 9.65 2.53
C LYS A 126 -2.30 10.70 2.79
N PRO A 127 -1.66 11.25 1.74
CA PRO A 127 -0.68 12.28 1.94
C PRO A 127 -1.33 13.53 2.52
N SER A 128 -0.62 14.18 3.44
CA SER A 128 -1.05 15.41 4.12
C SER A 128 -1.26 16.57 3.13
N PHE A 129 -0.51 16.54 2.04
CA PHE A 129 -0.61 17.48 0.93
C PHE A 129 -0.75 16.72 -0.39
N THR A 130 -1.71 17.14 -1.21
CA THR A 130 -1.87 16.70 -2.60
C THR A 130 -1.79 17.94 -3.49
N ARG A 131 -0.82 18.03 -4.39
CA ARG A 131 -0.90 19.06 -5.44
C ARG A 131 -2.08 18.70 -6.33
N GLY A 132 -3.09 19.57 -6.38
CA GLY A 132 -4.31 19.37 -7.15
C GLY A 132 -4.55 20.52 -8.13
N THR A 133 -5.57 20.40 -8.96
CA THR A 133 -6.04 21.51 -9.80
C THR A 133 -6.48 22.69 -8.92
N VAL A 134 -6.71 23.86 -9.55
CA VAL A 134 -7.19 25.05 -8.81
C VAL A 134 -8.47 24.73 -8.05
N GLU A 135 -9.38 23.97 -8.67
CA GLU A 135 -10.64 23.53 -8.10
C GLU A 135 -10.43 22.61 -6.88
N GLU A 136 -9.54 21.62 -7.00
CA GLU A 136 -9.23 20.68 -5.91
C GLU A 136 -8.60 21.40 -4.72
N VAL A 137 -7.73 22.37 -4.98
CA VAL A 137 -7.11 23.20 -3.93
C VAL A 137 -8.13 24.12 -3.28
N GLN A 138 -9.03 24.74 -4.05
CA GLN A 138 -10.11 25.56 -3.51
C GLN A 138 -11.06 24.75 -2.63
N GLN A 139 -11.47 23.56 -3.08
CA GLN A 139 -12.31 22.66 -2.30
C GLN A 139 -11.62 22.24 -1.01
N ARG A 140 -10.32 21.93 -1.06
CA ARG A 140 -9.54 21.63 0.15
C ARG A 140 -9.44 22.82 1.11
N ILE A 141 -9.24 24.04 0.61
CA ILE A 141 -9.24 25.25 1.45
C ILE A 141 -10.56 25.39 2.19
N THR A 142 -11.69 25.19 1.48
CA THR A 142 -13.02 25.26 2.10
C THR A 142 -13.19 24.20 3.19
N THR A 143 -12.81 22.95 2.93
CA THR A 143 -12.89 21.87 3.92
C THR A 143 -12.00 22.15 5.14
N LEU A 144 -10.75 22.58 4.92
CA LEU A 144 -9.82 22.87 6.02
C LEU A 144 -10.29 24.04 6.89
N ARG A 145 -10.95 25.05 6.30
CA ARG A 145 -11.55 26.14 7.06
C ARG A 145 -12.68 25.66 7.97
N LEU A 146 -13.54 24.78 7.47
CA LEU A 146 -14.61 24.17 8.29
C LEU A 146 -14.04 23.34 9.44
N GLN A 147 -13.03 22.52 9.16
CA GLN A 147 -12.36 21.71 10.19
C GLN A 147 -11.65 22.58 11.23
N LEU A 148 -11.05 23.70 10.81
CA LEU A 148 -10.44 24.67 11.71
C LEU A 148 -11.48 25.31 12.64
N GLU A 149 -12.62 25.74 12.09
CA GLU A 149 -13.71 26.33 12.88
C GLU A 149 -14.26 25.33 13.91
N GLU A 150 -14.46 24.07 13.53
CA GLU A 150 -14.87 23.00 14.45
C GLU A 150 -13.83 22.78 15.57
N ALA A 151 -12.55 22.74 15.23
CA ALA A 151 -11.46 22.55 16.18
C ALA A 151 -11.29 23.75 17.14
N GLU A 152 -11.48 24.98 16.65
CA GLU A 152 -11.47 26.20 17.46
C GLU A 152 -12.64 26.19 18.47
N LEU A 153 -13.84 25.79 18.04
CA LEU A 153 -14.99 25.63 18.93
C LEU A 153 -14.78 24.55 19.99
N GLU A 154 -14.17 23.42 19.62
CA GLU A 154 -13.81 22.37 20.57
C GLU A 154 -12.78 22.87 21.59
N LEU A 155 -11.76 23.59 21.13
CA LEU A 155 -10.73 24.19 21.99
C LEU A 155 -11.33 25.17 23.00
N GLU A 156 -12.24 26.06 22.56
CA GLU A 156 -12.94 26.98 23.47
C GLU A 156 -13.75 26.24 24.54
N ARG A 157 -14.44 25.15 24.18
CA ARG A 157 -15.20 24.33 25.13
C ARG A 157 -14.29 23.70 26.18
N LEU A 158 -13.15 23.15 25.75
CA LEU A 158 -12.17 22.53 26.65
C LEU A 158 -11.49 23.56 27.56
N GLN A 159 -11.29 24.79 27.09
CA GLN A 159 -10.75 25.88 27.90
C GLN A 159 -11.75 26.35 28.96
N LYS A 160 -13.03 26.56 28.60
CA LYS A 160 -14.09 26.92 29.56
C LYS A 160 -14.31 25.85 30.63
N GLY A 161 -14.26 24.56 30.24
CA GLY A 161 -14.38 23.45 31.19
C GLY A 161 -13.21 23.32 32.18
N LYS A 162 -12.06 23.98 31.93
CA LYS A 162 -10.94 24.06 32.88
C LYS A 162 -11.00 25.27 33.82
N GLU A 163 -11.80 26.29 33.50
CA GLU A 163 -12.00 27.46 34.37
C GLU A 163 -13.11 27.24 35.42
N GLU A 164 -13.97 26.24 35.22
CA GLU A 164 -15.07 25.88 36.13
C GLU A 164 -14.73 24.73 37.11
N ALA A 165 -13.50 24.22 37.10
CA ALA A 165 -12.99 23.17 38.00
C ALA A 165 -11.89 23.68 38.94
#